data_AF-A0A2D4LXT9-F1
#
_entry.id   AF-A0A2D4LXT9-F1
#
_cell.length_a   1.000
_cell.length_b   1.000
_cell.length_c   1.000
_cell.angle_alpha   90.00
_cell.angle_beta   90.00
_cell.angle_gamma   90.00
#
_symmetry.space_group_name_H-M   'P 1'
#
loop_
_entity.id
_entity.type
_entity.pdbx_description
1 polymer ?
#
loop_
_entity_poly.entity_id
_entity_poly.type
_entity_poly.pdbx_seq_one_letter_code
_entity_poly.pdbx_strand_id
1 'polypeptide(L)'
;MTTANEFLDRALVLHLNHCNRLLLKLGNFGPLRCQEMYALDRLGRDVQVLEMASRLIVDRAGMASSAEEVVQFSKWKEGVFSFWDRGVAVPNVYTCSVEKFMQNFKAEYAARINDRQLGLADSVCVKLVEELLGHRLPRRQGNCQAEQVTLFQYWSHFEVLPAVTLDSYIMELAEEVLLAQNLNSDDQDVVLKALKRVPESRLRKDGLKALSLLLVEGNTKVIGAVTAQLRNLSENPSFRERALICFLEQLEDEETQTRVAACAALGCLKAKESIEQLVYLCQTDKEAVRDAAKQSLLMCGDDGKSAHRRLEESMDNLPRIFAPGSMASTAF
;
A
#
# COMPACT_ATOMS: atom_id res chain seq x y z
N MET A 1 3.97 -28.55 -17.59
CA MET A 1 3.68 -29.46 -16.46
C MET A 1 2.26 -29.17 -16.02
N THR A 2 1.43 -30.20 -15.83
CA THR A 2 0.05 -30.09 -15.36
C THR A 2 -0.05 -30.84 -14.03
N THR A 3 -0.76 -30.30 -13.05
CA THR A 3 -0.94 -30.90 -11.72
C THR A 3 -1.98 -32.02 -11.68
N ALA A 4 -2.50 -32.44 -12.84
CA ALA A 4 -3.66 -33.33 -12.98
C ALA A 4 -4.96 -32.79 -12.33
N ASN A 5 -4.98 -31.50 -11.98
CA ASN A 5 -6.15 -30.76 -11.52
C ASN A 5 -6.14 -29.38 -12.19
N GLU A 6 -7.10 -29.14 -13.07
CA GLU A 6 -7.18 -27.90 -13.86
C GLU A 6 -7.36 -26.62 -13.02
N PHE A 7 -7.99 -26.72 -11.86
CA PHE A 7 -8.22 -25.58 -10.96
C PHE A 7 -6.93 -25.19 -10.24
N LEU A 8 -6.15 -26.19 -9.82
CA LEU A 8 -4.83 -25.96 -9.24
C LEU A 8 -3.86 -25.42 -10.30
N ASP A 9 -3.86 -25.98 -11.50
CA ASP A 9 -3.09 -25.47 -12.64
C ASP A 9 -3.39 -23.98 -12.90
N ARG A 10 -4.68 -23.60 -12.93
CA ARG A 10 -5.10 -22.20 -13.09
C ARG A 10 -4.62 -21.30 -11.95
N ALA A 11 -4.75 -21.75 -10.69
CA ALA A 11 -4.28 -21.00 -9.54
C ALA A 11 -2.76 -20.77 -9.57
N LEU A 12 -2.00 -21.78 -10.00
CA LEU A 12 -0.55 -21.70 -10.17
C LEU A 12 -0.15 -20.73 -11.28
N VAL A 13 -0.85 -20.71 -12.41
CA VAL A 13 -0.58 -19.72 -13.47
C VAL A 13 -0.81 -18.30 -12.95
N LEU A 14 -1.89 -18.06 -12.20
CA LEU A 14 -2.16 -16.76 -11.58
C LEU A 14 -1.07 -16.36 -10.57
N HIS A 15 -0.59 -17.32 -9.77
CA HIS A 15 0.48 -17.11 -8.81
C HIS A 15 1.82 -16.81 -9.49
N LEU A 16 2.20 -17.56 -10.53
CA LEU A 16 3.42 -17.30 -11.31
C LEU A 16 3.39 -15.94 -12.00
N ASN A 17 2.23 -15.51 -12.49
CA ASN A 17 2.05 -14.15 -13.01
C ASN A 17 2.20 -13.08 -11.91
N HIS A 18 1.82 -13.38 -10.66
CA HIS A 18 2.10 -12.52 -9.51
C HIS A 18 3.61 -12.44 -9.23
N CYS A 19 4.30 -13.59 -9.12
CA CYS A 19 5.75 -13.63 -8.92
C CYS A 19 6.50 -12.88 -10.02
N ASN A 20 6.10 -13.03 -11.28
CA ASN A 20 6.70 -12.30 -12.40
C ASN A 20 6.54 -10.78 -12.24
N ARG A 21 5.37 -10.29 -11.82
CA ARG A 21 5.16 -8.86 -11.50
C ARG A 21 6.02 -8.37 -10.35
N LEU A 22 6.31 -9.20 -9.34
CA LEU A 22 7.22 -8.86 -8.26
C LEU A 22 8.68 -8.82 -8.76
N LEU A 23 9.09 -9.78 -9.58
CA LEU A 23 10.44 -9.81 -10.18
C LEU A 23 10.72 -8.55 -11.02
N LEU A 24 9.71 -8.03 -11.72
CA LEU A 24 9.83 -6.77 -12.48
C LEU A 24 10.06 -5.53 -11.61
N LYS A 25 9.85 -5.61 -10.29
CA LYS A 25 10.18 -4.52 -9.35
C LYS A 25 11.63 -4.55 -8.87
N LEU A 26 12.37 -5.62 -9.16
CA LEU A 26 13.78 -5.73 -8.79
C LEU A 26 14.63 -4.84 -9.71
N GLY A 27 15.55 -4.08 -9.11
CA GLY A 27 16.39 -3.13 -9.84
C GLY A 27 15.78 -1.75 -10.08
N ASN A 28 14.53 -1.51 -9.66
CA ASN A 28 13.98 -0.16 -9.57
C ASN A 28 14.47 0.49 -8.27
N PHE A 29 15.44 1.41 -8.40
CA PHE A 29 16.05 2.07 -7.25
C PHE A 29 15.43 3.45 -7.02
N GLY A 30 14.87 3.64 -5.83
CA GLY A 30 14.54 4.95 -5.28
C GLY A 30 15.38 5.25 -4.03
N PRO A 31 15.12 6.36 -3.32
CA PRO A 31 15.85 6.75 -2.10
C PRO A 31 15.90 5.66 -1.02
N LEU A 32 14.98 4.70 -1.02
CA LEU A 32 14.84 3.67 0.01
C LEU A 32 14.89 2.24 -0.53
N ARG A 33 14.74 2.05 -1.84
CA ARG A 33 14.55 0.73 -2.47
C ARG A 33 13.35 -0.02 -1.86
N CYS A 34 12.32 0.71 -1.41
CA CYS A 34 11.14 0.13 -0.76
C CYS A 34 10.42 -0.83 -1.69
N GLN A 35 10.26 -0.47 -2.96
CA GLN A 35 9.57 -1.32 -3.94
C GLN A 35 10.28 -2.68 -4.10
N GLU A 36 11.61 -2.68 -4.16
CA GLU A 36 12.44 -3.88 -4.27
C GLU A 36 12.37 -4.71 -2.98
N MET A 37 12.51 -4.07 -1.81
CA MET A 37 12.44 -4.76 -0.52
C MET A 37 11.10 -5.46 -0.31
N TYR A 38 9.98 -4.80 -0.66
CA TYR A 38 8.65 -5.42 -0.58
C TYR A 38 8.43 -6.51 -1.62
N ALA A 39 9.03 -6.39 -2.81
CA ALA A 39 8.99 -7.45 -3.80
C ALA A 39 9.76 -8.69 -3.32
N LEU A 40 10.95 -8.52 -2.73
CA LEU A 40 11.75 -9.60 -2.18
C LEU A 40 11.06 -10.29 -0.98
N ASP A 41 10.50 -9.51 -0.05
CA ASP A 41 9.74 -10.08 1.08
C ASP A 41 8.56 -10.94 0.60
N ARG A 42 7.79 -10.43 -0.37
CA ARG A 42 6.66 -11.17 -0.96
C ARG A 42 7.13 -12.42 -1.72
N LEU A 43 8.18 -12.32 -2.53
CA LEU A 43 8.77 -13.48 -3.22
C LEU A 43 9.25 -14.54 -2.24
N GLY A 44 9.84 -14.13 -1.11
CA GLY A 44 10.23 -15.04 -0.04
C GLY A 44 9.04 -15.81 0.55
N ARG A 45 7.89 -15.14 0.72
CA ARG A 45 6.65 -15.79 1.16
C ARG A 45 6.03 -16.69 0.10
N ASP A 46 6.14 -16.33 -1.18
CA ASP A 46 5.63 -17.12 -2.30
C ASP A 46 6.33 -18.48 -2.44
N VAL A 47 7.54 -18.65 -1.88
CA VAL A 47 8.20 -19.97 -1.78
C VAL A 47 7.31 -20.97 -1.04
N GLN A 48 6.69 -20.56 0.07
CA GLN A 48 5.80 -21.42 0.86
C GLN A 48 4.57 -21.84 0.05
N VAL A 49 4.08 -20.98 -0.83
CA VAL A 49 2.95 -21.30 -1.72
C VAL A 49 3.32 -22.42 -2.70
N LEU A 50 4.51 -22.34 -3.30
CA LEU A 50 4.99 -23.37 -4.22
C LEU A 50 5.25 -24.70 -3.50
N GLU A 51 5.76 -24.67 -2.27
CA GLU A 51 5.92 -25.86 -1.43
C GLU A 51 4.58 -26.49 -1.05
N MET A 52 3.57 -25.69 -0.72
CA MET A 52 2.19 -26.18 -0.49
C MET A 52 1.61 -26.82 -1.75
N ALA A 53 1.73 -26.16 -2.90
CA ALA A 53 1.26 -26.70 -4.17
C ALA A 53 1.96 -28.02 -4.53
N SER A 54 3.28 -28.11 -4.33
CA SER A 54 4.05 -29.33 -4.54
C SER A 54 3.53 -30.50 -3.70
N ARG A 55 3.27 -30.27 -2.39
CA ARG A 55 2.67 -31.28 -1.50
C ARG A 55 1.30 -31.72 -1.97
N LEU A 56 0.45 -30.80 -2.43
CA LEU A 56 -0.89 -31.14 -2.92
C LEU A 56 -0.87 -32.04 -4.16
N ILE A 57 0.12 -31.86 -5.03
CA ILE A 57 0.35 -32.70 -6.21
C ILE A 57 0.73 -34.13 -5.78
N VAL A 58 1.60 -34.26 -4.77
CA VAL A 58 2.11 -35.55 -4.29
C VAL A 58 1.07 -36.30 -3.43
N ASP A 59 0.46 -35.61 -2.46
CA ASP A 59 -0.28 -36.24 -1.37
C ASP A 59 -1.78 -36.41 -1.65
N ARG A 60 -2.38 -35.53 -2.46
CA ARG A 60 -3.85 -35.42 -2.57
C ARG A 60 -4.40 -35.52 -3.99
N ALA A 61 -3.56 -35.66 -5.01
CA ALA A 61 -3.97 -35.69 -6.43
C ALA A 61 -4.98 -34.59 -6.81
N GLY A 62 -4.95 -33.44 -6.12
CA GLY A 62 -5.93 -32.36 -6.29
C GLY A 62 -7.37 -32.65 -5.85
N MET A 63 -7.62 -33.59 -4.92
CA MET A 63 -8.98 -33.93 -4.44
C MET A 63 -9.49 -33.06 -3.27
N ALA A 64 -8.88 -31.91 -3.00
CA ALA A 64 -9.29 -31.08 -1.87
C ALA A 64 -10.72 -30.53 -2.08
N SER A 65 -11.54 -30.58 -1.03
CA SER A 65 -12.95 -30.18 -1.04
C SER A 65 -13.23 -28.86 -0.31
N SER A 66 -12.25 -28.34 0.43
CA SER A 66 -12.34 -27.09 1.20
C SER A 66 -10.99 -26.34 1.24
N ALA A 67 -11.02 -25.07 1.63
CA ALA A 67 -9.79 -24.28 1.80
C ALA A 67 -8.85 -24.85 2.88
N GLU A 68 -9.41 -25.33 4.00
CA GLU A 68 -8.65 -25.87 5.13
C GLU A 68 -7.92 -27.18 4.78
N GLU A 69 -8.42 -27.92 3.79
CA GLU A 69 -7.74 -29.08 3.23
C GLU A 69 -6.53 -28.71 2.35
N VAL A 70 -6.50 -27.48 1.80
CA VAL A 70 -5.45 -27.01 0.90
C VAL A 70 -4.34 -26.30 1.66
N VAL A 71 -4.69 -25.44 2.60
CA VAL A 71 -3.75 -24.59 3.37
C VAL A 71 -4.13 -24.56 4.85
N GLN A 72 -3.14 -24.30 5.71
CA GLN A 72 -3.35 -24.17 7.16
C GLN A 72 -2.70 -22.88 7.66
N PHE A 73 -3.36 -22.20 8.60
CA PHE A 73 -2.79 -21.03 9.25
C PHE A 73 -1.91 -21.44 10.43
N SER A 74 -0.80 -20.73 10.68
CA SER A 74 0.02 -20.97 11.87
C SER A 74 -0.61 -20.46 13.17
N LYS A 75 -1.59 -19.54 13.04
CA LYS A 75 -2.31 -18.91 14.15
C LYS A 75 -3.81 -19.02 13.91
N TRP A 76 -4.60 -18.86 14.96
CA TRP A 76 -6.06 -18.86 14.89
C TRP A 76 -6.63 -17.76 13.97
N LYS A 77 -7.47 -18.13 12.99
CA LYS A 77 -8.12 -17.24 12.00
C LYS A 77 -9.60 -17.57 11.83
N GLU A 78 -10.41 -17.09 12.77
CA GLU A 78 -11.85 -17.41 12.78
C GLU A 78 -12.59 -16.81 11.59
N GLY A 79 -13.47 -17.59 10.97
CA GLY A 79 -14.32 -17.16 9.86
C GLY A 79 -13.61 -17.05 8.51
N VAL A 80 -12.27 -16.99 8.47
CA VAL A 80 -11.48 -16.73 7.27
C VAL A 80 -11.68 -17.80 6.19
N PHE A 81 -11.56 -19.09 6.52
CA PHE A 81 -11.83 -20.17 5.55
C PHE A 81 -13.31 -20.28 5.19
N SER A 82 -14.20 -20.15 6.17
CA SER A 82 -15.64 -20.23 5.92
C SER A 82 -16.12 -19.19 4.89
N PHE A 83 -15.54 -17.98 4.93
CA PHE A 83 -15.81 -16.92 3.96
C PHE A 83 -15.32 -17.30 2.56
N TRP A 84 -14.10 -17.85 2.48
CA TRP A 84 -13.54 -18.33 1.21
C TRP A 84 -14.39 -19.43 0.58
N ASP A 85 -14.78 -20.44 1.38
CA ASP A 85 -15.52 -21.60 0.89
C ASP A 85 -16.91 -21.22 0.33
N ARG A 86 -17.55 -20.16 0.85
CA ARG A 86 -18.76 -19.56 0.25
C ARG A 86 -18.50 -18.93 -1.13
N GLY A 87 -17.27 -18.47 -1.37
CA GLY A 87 -16.79 -17.85 -2.61
C GLY A 87 -16.53 -18.84 -3.74
N VAL A 88 -16.33 -20.10 -3.43
CA VAL A 88 -15.95 -21.12 -4.42
C VAL A 88 -17.04 -22.18 -4.56
N ALA A 89 -16.84 -23.15 -5.46
CA ALA A 89 -17.78 -24.25 -5.67
C ALA A 89 -17.02 -25.46 -6.20
N VAL A 90 -17.18 -26.60 -5.51
CA VAL A 90 -16.54 -27.88 -5.89
C VAL A 90 -16.86 -28.21 -7.35
N PRO A 91 -15.87 -28.65 -8.16
CA PRO A 91 -14.51 -29.05 -7.76
C PRO A 91 -13.47 -27.92 -7.60
N ASN A 92 -13.82 -26.66 -7.81
CA ASN A 92 -12.88 -25.54 -7.64
C ASN A 92 -12.83 -25.08 -6.18
N VAL A 93 -11.67 -25.21 -5.53
CA VAL A 93 -11.38 -24.65 -4.20
C VAL A 93 -10.29 -23.57 -4.22
N TYR A 94 -9.64 -23.35 -5.36
CA TYR A 94 -8.38 -22.59 -5.45
C TYR A 94 -8.54 -21.15 -5.94
N THR A 95 -9.64 -20.84 -6.64
CA THR A 95 -9.84 -19.53 -7.27
C THR A 95 -11.26 -19.01 -7.08
N CYS A 96 -11.39 -17.71 -6.84
CA CYS A 96 -12.64 -16.99 -6.72
C CYS A 96 -12.60 -15.74 -7.61
N SER A 97 -13.64 -15.48 -8.40
CA SER A 97 -13.72 -14.25 -9.19
C SER A 97 -13.90 -13.05 -8.28
N VAL A 98 -13.30 -11.91 -8.64
CA VAL A 98 -13.47 -10.66 -7.88
C VAL A 98 -14.96 -10.29 -7.77
N GLU A 99 -15.74 -10.49 -8.82
CA GLU A 99 -17.18 -10.25 -8.80
C GLU A 99 -17.90 -11.09 -7.73
N LYS A 100 -17.66 -12.40 -7.69
CA LYS A 100 -18.30 -13.29 -6.71
C LYS A 100 -17.82 -12.98 -5.29
N PHE A 101 -16.53 -12.67 -5.12
CA PHE A 101 -15.98 -12.22 -3.84
C PHE A 101 -16.71 -10.96 -3.34
N MET A 102 -16.90 -9.97 -4.23
CA MET A 102 -17.61 -8.73 -3.91
C MET A 102 -19.08 -8.96 -3.58
N GLN A 103 -19.77 -9.84 -4.31
CA GLN A 103 -21.16 -10.21 -4.02
C GLN A 103 -21.30 -10.84 -2.63
N ASN A 104 -20.43 -11.81 -2.32
CA ASN A 104 -20.42 -12.48 -1.02
C ASN A 104 -20.10 -11.52 0.13
N PHE A 105 -19.09 -10.66 -0.05
CA PHE A 105 -18.75 -9.64 0.92
C PHE A 105 -19.95 -8.72 1.23
N LYS A 106 -20.67 -8.26 0.19
CA LYS A 106 -21.84 -7.41 0.38
C LYS A 106 -22.97 -8.14 1.09
N ALA A 107 -23.24 -9.39 0.71
CA ALA A 107 -24.29 -10.20 1.34
C ALA A 107 -24.06 -10.35 2.86
N GLU A 108 -22.80 -10.40 3.28
CA GLU A 108 -22.43 -10.63 4.68
C GLU A 108 -22.27 -9.33 5.50
N TYR A 109 -21.62 -8.32 4.92
CA TYR A 109 -21.17 -7.15 5.68
C TYR A 109 -21.89 -5.84 5.33
N ALA A 110 -22.61 -5.75 4.20
CA ALA A 110 -23.14 -4.48 3.73
C ALA A 110 -24.13 -3.84 4.71
N ALA A 111 -25.02 -4.63 5.32
CA ALA A 111 -25.98 -4.12 6.29
C ALA A 111 -25.28 -3.42 7.47
N ARG A 112 -24.27 -4.08 8.07
CA ARG A 112 -23.53 -3.56 9.23
C ARG A 112 -22.63 -2.37 8.88
N ILE A 113 -22.01 -2.36 7.70
CA ILE A 113 -21.05 -1.32 7.30
C ILE A 113 -21.78 -0.07 6.82
N ASN A 114 -22.84 -0.23 6.02
CA ASN A 114 -23.51 0.90 5.37
C ASN A 114 -24.34 1.77 6.32
N ASP A 115 -24.64 1.29 7.54
CA ASP A 115 -25.21 2.11 8.61
C ASP A 115 -24.36 3.36 8.92
N ARG A 116 -23.05 3.30 8.64
CA ARG A 116 -22.11 4.41 8.86
C ARG A 116 -22.10 5.39 7.70
N GLN A 117 -22.09 4.86 6.48
CA GLN A 117 -22.08 5.64 5.23
C GLN A 117 -22.51 4.74 4.07
N LEU A 118 -23.46 5.22 3.27
CA LEU A 118 -23.92 4.50 2.09
C LEU A 118 -22.77 4.28 1.09
N GLY A 119 -22.61 3.05 0.62
CA GLY A 119 -21.55 2.67 -0.33
C GLY A 119 -20.17 2.42 0.31
N LEU A 120 -20.06 2.50 1.64
CA LEU A 120 -18.82 2.19 2.34
C LEU A 120 -18.43 0.72 2.17
N ALA A 121 -19.40 -0.21 2.19
CA ALA A 121 -19.13 -1.64 2.00
C ALA A 121 -18.44 -1.95 0.66
N ASP A 122 -18.82 -1.27 -0.42
CA ASP A 122 -18.16 -1.40 -1.72
C ASP A 122 -16.69 -0.99 -1.65
N SER A 123 -16.42 0.15 -1.01
CA SER A 123 -15.08 0.71 -0.86
C SER A 123 -14.18 -0.18 0.00
N VAL A 124 -14.73 -0.75 1.07
CA VAL A 124 -14.03 -1.72 1.95
C VAL A 124 -13.69 -3.00 1.19
N CYS A 125 -14.64 -3.52 0.40
CA CYS A 125 -14.41 -4.71 -0.40
C CYS A 125 -13.32 -4.48 -1.45
N VAL A 126 -13.38 -3.34 -2.17
CA VAL A 126 -12.35 -2.96 -3.15
C VAL A 126 -10.98 -2.88 -2.49
N LYS A 127 -10.85 -2.19 -1.34
CA LYS A 127 -9.57 -2.11 -0.62
C LYS A 127 -9.03 -3.49 -0.27
N LEU A 128 -9.87 -4.36 0.29
CA LEU A 128 -9.46 -5.73 0.64
C LEU A 128 -8.97 -6.49 -0.60
N VAL A 129 -9.73 -6.48 -1.69
CA VAL A 129 -9.36 -7.18 -2.92
C VAL A 129 -8.05 -6.63 -3.51
N GLU A 130 -7.87 -5.31 -3.54
CA GLU A 130 -6.62 -4.69 -4.01
C GLU A 130 -5.42 -5.06 -3.12
N GLU A 131 -5.61 -5.19 -1.80
CA GLU A 131 -4.58 -5.67 -0.87
C GLU A 131 -4.21 -7.14 -1.13
N LEU A 132 -5.21 -8.01 -1.32
CA LEU A 132 -5.02 -9.43 -1.66
C LEU A 132 -4.28 -9.62 -2.99
N LEU A 133 -4.64 -8.83 -4.00
CA LEU A 133 -4.07 -8.90 -5.34
C LEU A 133 -2.71 -8.20 -5.46
N GLY A 134 -2.42 -7.27 -4.54
CA GLY A 134 -1.21 -6.44 -4.56
C GLY A 134 -1.17 -5.39 -5.68
N HIS A 135 -2.32 -5.05 -6.27
CA HIS A 135 -2.47 -4.02 -7.30
C HIS A 135 -3.89 -3.44 -7.31
N ARG A 136 -4.04 -2.26 -7.92
CA ARG A 136 -5.32 -1.56 -8.02
C ARG A 136 -6.23 -2.26 -9.04
N LEU A 137 -7.52 -2.31 -8.72
CA LEU A 137 -8.54 -2.85 -9.61
C LEU A 137 -8.77 -1.89 -10.80
N PRO A 138 -9.07 -2.41 -12.01
CA PRO A 138 -9.43 -1.59 -13.15
C PRO A 138 -10.67 -0.73 -12.84
N ARG A 139 -10.62 0.57 -13.16
CA ARG A 139 -11.76 1.48 -12.94
C ARG A 139 -12.99 1.15 -13.81
N ARG A 140 -12.82 0.35 -14.87
CA ARG A 140 -13.91 -0.07 -15.79
C ARG A 140 -14.39 -1.47 -15.41
N GLN A 141 -15.68 -1.58 -15.03
CA GLN A 141 -16.31 -2.82 -14.53
C GLN A 141 -16.13 -4.03 -15.46
N GLY A 142 -16.09 -3.85 -16.79
CA GLY A 142 -15.93 -4.93 -17.75
C GLY A 142 -14.59 -5.68 -17.68
N ASN A 143 -13.53 -5.05 -17.15
CA ASN A 143 -12.22 -5.69 -17.01
C ASN A 143 -12.05 -6.39 -15.65
N CYS A 144 -12.86 -6.03 -14.64
CA CYS A 144 -12.81 -6.64 -13.32
C CYS A 144 -13.34 -8.08 -13.31
N GLN A 145 -14.23 -8.45 -14.24
CA GLN A 145 -14.80 -9.80 -14.30
C GLN A 145 -13.77 -10.88 -14.65
N ALA A 146 -12.66 -10.52 -15.28
CA ALA A 146 -11.57 -11.44 -15.57
C ALA A 146 -10.65 -11.69 -14.37
N GLU A 147 -10.63 -10.78 -13.38
CA GLU A 147 -9.74 -10.90 -12.24
C GLU A 147 -10.21 -11.97 -11.26
N GLN A 148 -9.24 -12.72 -10.74
CA GLN A 148 -9.44 -13.83 -9.84
C GLN A 148 -8.49 -13.65 -8.65
N VAL A 149 -9.01 -13.87 -7.45
CA VAL A 149 -8.20 -14.05 -6.25
C VAL A 149 -7.92 -15.53 -6.10
N THR A 150 -6.69 -15.90 -5.73
CA THR A 150 -6.36 -17.29 -5.40
C THR A 150 -6.42 -17.55 -3.89
N LEU A 151 -6.69 -18.80 -3.51
CA LEU A 151 -6.66 -19.20 -2.10
C LEU A 151 -5.30 -18.92 -1.47
N PHE A 152 -4.22 -19.03 -2.24
CA PHE A 152 -2.86 -18.73 -1.78
C PHE A 152 -2.64 -17.25 -1.49
N GLN A 153 -3.18 -16.34 -2.32
CA GLN A 153 -3.15 -14.89 -2.05
C GLN A 153 -3.96 -14.55 -0.79
N TYR A 154 -5.15 -15.14 -0.68
CA TYR A 154 -6.02 -14.98 0.49
C TYR A 154 -5.34 -15.47 1.77
N TRP A 155 -4.77 -16.68 1.74
CA TRP A 155 -4.03 -17.25 2.86
C TRP A 155 -2.80 -16.40 3.22
N SER A 156 -1.96 -16.03 2.25
CA SER A 156 -0.72 -15.25 2.49
C SER A 156 -1.01 -13.89 3.15
N HIS A 157 -2.14 -13.26 2.81
CA HIS A 157 -2.59 -12.02 3.45
C HIS A 157 -2.96 -12.21 4.92
N PHE A 158 -3.74 -13.24 5.25
CA PHE A 158 -4.18 -13.46 6.63
C PHE A 158 -3.12 -14.13 7.51
N GLU A 159 -2.20 -14.92 6.94
CA GLU A 159 -1.18 -15.67 7.67
C GLU A 159 -0.25 -14.74 8.47
N VAL A 160 0.15 -13.60 7.89
CA VAL A 160 1.07 -12.65 8.55
C VAL A 160 0.42 -11.88 9.69
N LEU A 161 -0.91 -11.83 9.75
CA LEU A 161 -1.65 -11.12 10.80
C LEU A 161 -1.53 -11.85 12.16
N PRO A 162 -1.74 -11.17 13.29
CA PRO A 162 -1.96 -11.85 14.57
C PRO A 162 -3.24 -12.70 14.55
N ALA A 163 -3.50 -13.43 15.64
CA ALA A 163 -4.77 -14.14 15.80
C ALA A 163 -5.93 -13.14 15.67
N VAL A 164 -6.91 -13.44 14.83
CA VAL A 164 -7.95 -12.48 14.42
C VAL A 164 -9.23 -13.18 14.02
N THR A 165 -10.36 -12.51 14.19
CA THR A 165 -11.64 -12.91 13.58
C THR A 165 -11.84 -12.10 12.30
N LEU A 166 -12.38 -12.73 11.26
CA LEU A 166 -12.66 -12.02 10.01
C LEU A 166 -13.58 -10.80 10.26
N ASP A 167 -14.61 -10.96 11.09
CA ASP A 167 -15.51 -9.88 11.51
C ASP A 167 -14.78 -8.67 12.09
N SER A 168 -13.90 -8.87 13.07
CA SER A 168 -13.16 -7.76 13.68
C SER A 168 -12.24 -7.08 12.66
N TYR A 169 -11.56 -7.87 11.83
CA TYR A 169 -10.68 -7.35 10.78
C TYR A 169 -11.45 -6.49 9.77
N ILE A 170 -12.60 -6.94 9.29
CA ILE A 170 -13.43 -6.19 8.33
C ILE A 170 -13.99 -4.90 8.94
N MET A 171 -14.41 -4.92 10.22
CA MET A 171 -14.90 -3.72 10.88
C MET A 171 -13.80 -2.69 11.11
N GLU A 172 -12.58 -3.12 11.44
CA GLU A 172 -11.42 -2.22 11.50
C GLU A 172 -11.06 -1.64 10.14
N LEU A 173 -11.09 -2.47 9.09
CA LEU A 173 -10.87 -2.03 7.71
C LEU A 173 -11.92 -0.98 7.28
N ALA A 174 -13.18 -1.16 7.68
CA ALA A 174 -14.25 -0.20 7.42
C ALA A 174 -14.00 1.17 8.07
N GLU A 175 -13.47 1.19 9.29
CA GLU A 175 -13.11 2.43 9.98
C GLU A 175 -11.91 3.13 9.32
N GLU A 176 -10.93 2.37 8.85
CA GLU A 176 -9.78 2.90 8.10
C GLU A 176 -10.22 3.53 6.78
N VAL A 177 -11.05 2.84 6.00
CA VAL A 177 -11.59 3.35 4.72
C VAL A 177 -12.43 4.60 4.95
N LEU A 178 -13.31 4.58 5.96
CA LEU A 178 -14.14 5.74 6.29
C LEU A 178 -13.29 6.95 6.67
N LEU A 179 -12.24 6.75 7.48
CA LEU A 179 -11.33 7.84 7.84
C LEU A 179 -10.63 8.39 6.60
N ALA A 180 -10.06 7.53 5.76
CA ALA A 180 -9.37 7.95 4.53
C ALA A 180 -10.31 8.69 3.56
N GLN A 181 -11.56 8.25 3.41
CA GLN A 181 -12.56 8.94 2.58
C GLN A 181 -12.90 10.33 3.13
N ASN A 182 -13.10 10.45 4.44
CA ASN A 182 -13.40 11.75 5.04
C ASN A 182 -12.22 12.73 4.95
N LEU A 183 -10.97 12.23 5.02
CA LEU A 183 -9.78 13.06 4.84
C LEU A 183 -9.55 13.47 3.38
N ASN A 184 -9.98 12.67 2.41
CA ASN A 184 -9.93 12.98 0.98
C ASN A 184 -11.21 13.69 0.46
N SER A 185 -12.07 14.17 1.36
CA SER A 185 -13.30 14.86 0.99
C SER A 185 -13.01 16.27 0.47
N ASP A 186 -13.70 16.69 -0.59
CA ASP A 186 -13.68 18.08 -1.07
C ASP A 186 -14.35 19.05 -0.08
N ASP A 187 -15.20 18.53 0.82
CA ASP A 187 -15.81 19.29 1.90
C ASP A 187 -14.84 19.47 3.08
N GLN A 188 -14.39 20.71 3.27
CA GLN A 188 -13.44 21.09 4.32
C GLN A 188 -13.98 20.86 5.73
N ASP A 189 -15.30 20.97 5.96
CA ASP A 189 -15.87 20.73 7.30
C ASP A 189 -15.83 19.24 7.64
N VAL A 190 -16.02 18.36 6.65
CA VAL A 190 -15.85 16.91 6.78
C VAL A 190 -14.39 16.58 7.11
N VAL A 191 -13.43 17.16 6.37
CA VAL A 191 -11.99 16.98 6.63
C VAL A 191 -11.62 17.45 8.04
N LEU A 192 -12.02 18.66 8.43
CA LEU A 192 -11.71 19.21 9.76
C LEU A 192 -12.37 18.41 10.89
N LYS A 193 -13.56 17.87 10.68
CA LYS A 193 -14.23 16.99 11.64
C LYS A 193 -13.50 15.65 11.78
N ALA A 194 -13.03 15.08 10.68
CA ALA A 194 -12.20 13.87 10.69
C ALA A 194 -10.90 14.12 11.46
N LEU A 195 -10.19 15.22 11.17
CA LEU A 195 -8.95 15.62 11.83
C LEU A 195 -9.07 15.81 13.35
N LYS A 196 -10.24 16.26 13.84
CA LYS A 196 -10.47 16.41 15.29
C LYS A 196 -10.65 15.08 16.03
N ARG A 197 -11.03 14.02 15.32
CA ARG A 197 -11.44 12.74 15.92
C ARG A 197 -10.51 11.60 15.53
N VAL A 198 -9.31 11.90 15.03
CA VAL A 198 -8.43 10.88 14.47
C VAL A 198 -7.95 9.95 15.58
N PRO A 199 -8.35 8.68 15.58
CA PRO A 199 -7.80 7.72 16.52
C PRO A 199 -6.45 7.24 15.98
N GLU A 200 -5.39 7.41 16.78
CA GLU A 200 -4.01 7.11 16.37
C GLU A 200 -3.85 5.68 15.81
N SER A 201 -4.60 4.73 16.37
CA SER A 201 -4.59 3.32 15.99
C SER A 201 -5.18 3.05 14.61
N ARG A 202 -6.01 3.95 14.07
CA ARG A 202 -6.67 3.77 12.77
C ARG A 202 -6.03 4.57 11.64
N LEU A 203 -5.08 5.46 11.95
CA LEU A 203 -4.20 6.06 10.95
C LEU A 203 -3.19 5.02 10.47
N ARG A 204 -3.59 4.26 9.46
CA ARG A 204 -2.73 3.38 8.68
C ARG A 204 -2.31 4.08 7.37
N LYS A 205 -1.83 3.30 6.40
CA LYS A 205 -1.18 3.79 5.18
C LYS A 205 -2.03 4.82 4.41
N ASP A 206 -3.29 4.52 4.12
CA ASP A 206 -4.15 5.41 3.32
C ASP A 206 -4.52 6.69 4.08
N GLY A 207 -4.79 6.58 5.39
CA GLY A 207 -5.05 7.75 6.23
C GLY A 207 -3.83 8.66 6.35
N LEU A 208 -2.63 8.09 6.53
CA LEU A 208 -1.38 8.85 6.55
C LEU A 208 -1.09 9.49 5.19
N LYS A 209 -1.33 8.80 4.07
CA LYS A 209 -1.24 9.38 2.72
C LYS A 209 -2.23 10.54 2.53
N ALA A 210 -3.46 10.42 3.01
CA ALA A 210 -4.41 11.53 2.96
C ALA A 210 -3.92 12.71 3.80
N LEU A 211 -3.39 12.47 5.01
CA LEU A 211 -2.81 13.54 5.84
C LEU A 211 -1.63 14.25 5.16
N SER A 212 -0.73 13.51 4.51
CA SER A 212 0.40 14.15 3.82
C SER A 212 -0.07 15.00 2.65
N LEU A 213 -1.03 14.52 1.84
CA LEU A 213 -1.59 15.27 0.72
C LEU A 213 -2.26 16.57 1.18
N LEU A 214 -3.01 16.53 2.30
CA LEU A 214 -3.62 17.73 2.89
C LEU A 214 -2.62 18.80 3.35
N LEU A 215 -1.34 18.48 3.58
CA LEU A 215 -0.30 19.49 3.87
C LEU A 215 0.05 20.35 2.65
N VAL A 216 -0.24 19.86 1.44
CA VAL A 216 0.13 20.52 0.18
C VAL A 216 -1.10 21.05 -0.55
N GLU A 217 -2.22 20.32 -0.48
CA GLU A 217 -3.47 20.64 -1.18
C GLU A 217 -4.48 21.37 -0.29
N GLY A 218 -4.33 21.26 1.03
CA GLY A 218 -5.25 21.87 1.98
C GLY A 218 -5.19 23.41 1.94
N ASN A 219 -6.27 24.05 2.36
CA ASN A 219 -6.22 25.48 2.65
C ASN A 219 -5.44 25.75 3.95
N THR A 220 -5.17 27.01 4.27
CA THR A 220 -4.39 27.39 5.47
C THR A 220 -4.96 26.82 6.77
N LYS A 221 -6.29 26.69 6.90
CA LYS A 221 -6.92 26.12 8.10
C LYS A 221 -6.67 24.62 8.20
N VAL A 222 -6.84 23.89 7.09
CA VAL A 222 -6.63 22.45 7.00
C VAL A 222 -5.15 22.12 7.20
N ILE A 223 -4.24 22.82 6.52
CA ILE A 223 -2.79 22.64 6.71
C ILE A 223 -2.43 22.84 8.18
N GLY A 224 -2.88 23.94 8.80
CA GLY A 224 -2.63 24.21 10.21
C GLY A 224 -3.16 23.10 11.15
N ALA A 225 -4.36 22.58 10.86
CA ALA A 225 -4.94 21.46 11.61
C ALA A 225 -4.15 20.16 11.44
N VAL A 226 -3.75 19.80 10.22
CA VAL A 226 -2.95 18.60 9.93
C VAL A 226 -1.57 18.70 10.58
N THR A 227 -0.88 19.85 10.46
CA THR A 227 0.42 20.06 11.10
C THR A 227 0.33 19.94 12.62
N ALA A 228 -0.71 20.49 13.24
CA ALA A 228 -0.94 20.37 14.68
C ALA A 228 -1.22 18.92 15.09
N GLN A 229 -2.05 18.20 14.32
CA GLN A 229 -2.35 16.79 14.59
C GLN A 229 -1.12 15.90 14.44
N LEU A 230 -0.35 16.03 13.34
CA LEU A 230 0.87 15.26 13.16
C LEU A 230 1.87 15.51 14.29
N ARG A 231 2.02 16.76 14.75
CA ARG A 231 2.89 17.07 15.89
C ARG A 231 2.44 16.37 17.17
N ASN A 232 1.15 16.44 17.49
CA ASN A 232 0.58 15.84 18.70
C ASN A 232 0.69 14.31 18.67
N LEU A 233 0.24 13.68 17.59
CA LEU A 233 0.30 12.22 17.42
C LEU A 233 1.75 11.70 17.47
N SER A 234 2.71 12.50 17.02
CA SER A 234 4.13 12.12 17.02
C SER A 234 4.82 12.21 18.38
N GLU A 235 4.12 12.68 19.42
CA GLU A 235 4.57 12.54 20.81
C GLU A 235 4.56 11.08 21.25
N ASN A 236 3.70 10.25 20.63
CA ASN A 236 3.71 8.80 20.79
C ASN A 236 4.81 8.18 19.90
N PRO A 237 5.86 7.55 20.47
CA PRO A 237 6.97 7.00 19.69
C PRO A 237 6.53 5.92 18.68
N SER A 238 5.57 5.07 19.06
CA SER A 238 5.07 3.99 18.20
C SER A 238 4.30 4.52 16.99
N PHE A 239 3.56 5.61 17.18
CA PHE A 239 2.89 6.30 16.08
C PHE A 239 3.93 6.98 15.18
N ARG A 240 4.88 7.70 15.79
CA ARG A 240 5.93 8.42 15.05
C ARG A 240 6.72 7.47 14.15
N GLU A 241 7.15 6.33 14.67
CA GLU A 241 7.89 5.32 13.90
C GLU A 241 7.06 4.82 12.71
N ARG A 242 5.79 4.46 12.94
CA ARG A 242 4.87 4.04 11.88
C ARG A 242 4.65 5.13 10.83
N ALA A 243 4.47 6.38 11.25
CA ALA A 243 4.29 7.52 10.36
C ALA A 243 5.56 7.80 9.53
N LEU A 244 6.74 7.74 10.16
CA LEU A 244 8.02 7.87 9.50
C LEU A 244 8.18 6.84 8.38
N ILE A 245 7.97 5.55 8.68
CA ILE A 245 8.05 4.47 7.68
C ILE A 245 7.07 4.74 6.54
N CYS A 246 5.82 5.10 6.85
CA CYS A 246 4.81 5.37 5.83
C CYS A 246 5.17 6.56 4.92
N PHE A 247 5.67 7.68 5.47
CA PHE A 247 6.06 8.84 4.67
C PHE A 247 7.35 8.58 3.89
N LEU A 248 8.29 7.81 4.43
CA LEU A 248 9.46 7.33 3.70
C LEU A 248 9.02 6.51 2.48
N GLU A 249 8.14 5.52 2.63
CA GLU A 249 7.60 4.77 1.49
C GLU A 249 6.98 5.66 0.40
N GLN A 250 6.29 6.74 0.79
CA GLN A 250 5.65 7.67 -0.13
C GLN A 250 6.65 8.49 -0.97
N LEU A 251 7.93 8.54 -0.58
CA LEU A 251 9.00 9.14 -1.40
C LEU A 251 9.27 8.34 -2.69
N GLU A 252 8.79 7.11 -2.78
CA GLU A 252 8.88 6.26 -3.98
C GLU A 252 7.52 6.06 -4.67
N ASP A 253 6.52 6.88 -4.34
CA ASP A 253 5.21 6.83 -5.00
C ASP A 253 5.33 7.33 -6.46
N GLU A 254 4.57 6.72 -7.37
CA GLU A 254 4.57 7.07 -8.79
C GLU A 254 4.12 8.53 -9.01
N GLU A 255 3.16 9.00 -8.20
CA GLU A 255 2.59 10.34 -8.28
C GLU A 255 3.55 11.37 -7.68
N THR A 256 3.97 12.34 -8.49
CA THR A 256 4.85 13.43 -8.04
C THR A 256 4.27 14.19 -6.84
N GLN A 257 2.95 14.38 -6.81
CA GLN A 257 2.26 15.07 -5.73
C GLN A 257 2.33 14.31 -4.39
N THR A 258 2.22 12.98 -4.42
CA THR A 258 2.43 12.15 -3.22
C THR A 258 3.86 12.30 -2.68
N ARG A 259 4.87 12.36 -3.56
CA ARG A 259 6.26 12.56 -3.13
C ARG A 259 6.50 13.94 -2.51
N VAL A 260 5.90 15.01 -3.07
CA VAL A 260 5.93 16.37 -2.48
C VAL A 260 5.30 16.35 -1.09
N ALA A 261 4.12 15.74 -0.95
CA ALA A 261 3.40 15.58 0.30
C ALA A 261 4.20 14.82 1.36
N ALA A 262 4.89 13.75 0.95
CA ALA A 262 5.77 12.97 1.81
C ALA A 262 6.94 13.81 2.36
N CYS A 263 7.60 14.61 1.51
CA CYS A 263 8.63 15.54 1.95
C CYS A 263 8.08 16.53 3.00
N ALA A 264 6.91 17.13 2.75
CA ALA A 264 6.28 18.06 3.68
C ALA A 264 5.94 17.39 5.03
N ALA A 265 5.44 16.16 5.00
CA ALA A 265 5.12 15.39 6.19
C ALA A 265 6.37 15.04 7.01
N LEU A 266 7.46 14.61 6.38
CA LEU A 266 8.75 14.36 7.04
C LEU A 266 9.32 15.62 7.70
N GLY A 267 9.20 16.77 7.04
CA GLY A 267 9.57 18.07 7.59
C GLY A 267 8.73 18.43 8.81
N CYS A 268 7.40 18.20 8.77
CA CYS A 268 6.51 18.38 9.92
C CYS A 268 6.88 17.47 11.10
N LEU A 269 7.30 16.24 10.82
CA LEU A 269 7.84 15.31 11.81
C LEU A 269 9.23 15.71 12.32
N LYS A 270 9.94 16.61 11.64
CA LYS A 270 11.37 16.90 11.89
C LYS A 270 12.21 15.61 11.88
N ALA A 271 11.95 14.73 10.91
CA ALA A 271 12.54 13.40 10.82
C ALA A 271 14.00 13.47 10.36
N LYS A 272 14.95 13.52 11.29
CA LYS A 272 16.39 13.50 11.00
C LYS A 272 16.81 12.19 10.33
N GLU A 273 16.10 11.12 10.64
CA GLU A 273 16.24 9.78 10.06
C GLU A 273 16.02 9.77 8.54
N SER A 274 15.37 10.81 7.99
CA SER A 274 15.06 10.94 6.55
C SER A 274 16.04 11.83 5.77
N ILE A 275 17.08 12.39 6.40
CA ILE A 275 17.96 13.40 5.77
C ILE A 275 18.62 12.85 4.50
N GLU A 276 19.13 11.61 4.52
CA GLU A 276 19.79 11.01 3.36
C GLU A 276 18.83 10.84 2.17
N GLN A 277 17.60 10.41 2.43
CA GLN A 277 16.56 10.24 1.43
C GLN A 277 16.13 11.59 0.84
N LEU A 278 15.99 12.62 1.68
CA LEU A 278 15.67 13.97 1.23
C LEU A 278 16.81 14.57 0.38
N VAL A 279 18.07 14.34 0.74
CA VAL A 279 19.23 14.76 -0.06
C VAL A 279 19.24 14.06 -1.41
N TYR A 280 18.98 12.74 -1.44
CA TYR A 280 18.85 11.99 -2.70
C TYR A 280 17.80 12.63 -3.61
N LEU A 281 16.58 12.88 -3.10
CA LEU A 281 15.50 13.48 -3.89
C LEU A 281 15.83 14.87 -4.42
N CYS A 282 16.58 15.67 -3.66
CA CYS A 282 17.02 17.00 -4.12
C CYS A 282 17.89 16.92 -5.39
N GLN A 283 18.55 15.80 -5.64
CA GLN A 283 19.45 15.60 -6.77
C GLN A 283 18.78 14.89 -7.95
N THR A 284 17.86 13.96 -7.67
CA THR A 284 17.40 12.98 -8.66
C THR A 284 15.96 13.18 -9.14
N ASP A 285 15.08 13.79 -8.34
CA ASP A 285 13.64 13.86 -8.65
C ASP A 285 13.28 15.08 -9.52
N LYS A 286 11.98 15.37 -9.72
CA LYS A 286 11.46 16.55 -10.42
C LYS A 286 11.54 17.80 -9.55
N GLU A 287 11.58 18.98 -10.18
CA GLU A 287 11.73 20.29 -9.53
C GLU A 287 10.84 20.48 -8.30
N ALA A 288 9.53 20.23 -8.43
CA ALA A 288 8.60 20.36 -7.30
C ALA A 288 8.96 19.48 -6.09
N VAL A 289 9.46 18.26 -6.32
CA VAL A 289 9.88 17.35 -5.25
C VAL A 289 11.22 17.79 -4.67
N ARG A 290 12.15 18.29 -5.49
CA ARG A 290 13.43 18.86 -5.04
C ARG A 290 13.20 20.03 -4.10
N ASP A 291 12.29 20.93 -4.45
CA ASP A 291 11.98 22.10 -3.62
C ASP A 291 11.33 21.69 -2.30
N ALA A 292 10.38 20.77 -2.32
CA ALA A 292 9.77 20.22 -1.12
C ALA A 292 10.80 19.51 -0.22
N ALA A 293 11.73 18.75 -0.80
CA ALA A 293 12.79 18.08 -0.07
C ALA A 293 13.77 19.09 0.58
N LYS A 294 14.15 20.15 -0.13
CA LYS A 294 14.96 21.25 0.41
C LYS A 294 14.27 21.94 1.59
N GLN A 295 12.98 22.27 1.46
CA GLN A 295 12.22 22.87 2.55
C GLN A 295 12.14 21.94 3.77
N SER A 296 11.91 20.64 3.54
CA SER A 296 11.91 19.63 4.60
C SER A 296 13.25 19.53 5.32
N LEU A 297 14.38 19.55 4.60
CA LEU A 297 15.73 19.56 5.19
C LEU A 297 15.93 20.72 6.17
N LEU A 298 15.42 21.92 5.83
CA LEU A 298 15.51 23.09 6.72
C LEU A 298 14.70 22.92 8.02
N MET A 299 13.67 22.07 8.01
CA MET A 299 12.85 21.74 9.18
C MET A 299 13.47 20.67 10.09
N CYS A 300 14.40 19.85 9.57
CA CYS A 300 15.07 18.77 10.31
C CYS A 300 16.21 19.24 11.25
N GLY A 301 16.21 20.52 11.65
CA GLY A 301 17.19 21.09 12.57
C GLY A 301 18.56 21.30 11.94
N ASP A 302 19.61 21.37 12.76
CA ASP A 302 20.95 21.76 12.30
C ASP A 302 21.61 20.74 11.37
N ASP A 303 21.30 19.45 11.56
CA ASP A 303 21.77 18.37 10.69
C ASP A 303 21.20 18.54 9.28
N GLY A 304 19.89 18.80 9.17
CA GLY A 304 19.22 19.03 7.90
C GLY A 304 19.69 20.32 7.20
N LYS A 305 19.86 21.42 7.94
CA LYS A 305 20.45 22.67 7.40
C LYS A 305 21.88 22.48 6.91
N SER A 306 22.67 21.66 7.61
CA SER A 306 24.04 21.36 7.20
C SER A 306 24.09 20.49 5.96
N ALA A 307 23.19 19.51 5.84
CA ALA A 307 23.02 18.73 4.62
C ALA A 307 22.58 19.60 3.43
N HIS A 308 21.64 20.52 3.65
CA HIS A 308 21.18 21.47 2.63
C HIS A 308 22.32 22.38 2.13
N ARG A 309 23.13 22.96 3.02
CA ARG A 309 24.30 23.78 2.61
C ARG A 309 25.31 23.00 1.78
N ARG A 310 25.66 21.78 2.19
CA ARG A 310 26.58 20.90 1.44
C ARG A 310 26.05 20.57 0.05
N LEU A 311 24.73 20.37 -0.06
CA LEU A 311 24.07 20.14 -1.34
C LEU A 311 24.20 21.36 -2.27
N GLU A 312 23.94 22.57 -1.77
CA GLU A 312 24.09 23.81 -2.55
C GLU A 312 25.54 24.01 -3.01
N GLU A 313 26.51 23.84 -2.10
CA GLU A 313 27.94 23.90 -2.43
C GLU A 313 28.33 22.87 -3.51
N SER A 314 27.79 21.65 -3.46
CA SER A 314 28.06 20.63 -4.47
C SER A 314 27.44 20.96 -5.83
N MET A 315 26.26 21.59 -5.85
CA MET A 315 25.57 21.98 -7.09
C MET A 315 26.24 23.18 -7.77
N ASP A 316 26.73 24.14 -6.99
CA ASP A 316 27.43 25.31 -7.49
C ASP A 316 28.82 24.98 -8.08
N ASN A 317 29.44 23.90 -7.60
CA ASN A 317 30.74 23.42 -8.06
C ASN A 317 30.67 22.50 -9.30
N LEU A 318 29.47 22.14 -9.78
CA LEU A 318 29.32 21.37 -11.02
C LEU A 318 29.61 22.26 -12.25
N PRO A 319 30.60 21.93 -13.10
CA PRO A 319 30.84 22.71 -14.32
C PRO A 319 29.58 22.67 -15.21
N ARG A 320 29.11 23.85 -15.64
CA ARG A 320 27.90 24.05 -16.47
C ARG A 320 28.08 23.51 -17.90
N ILE A 321 28.35 22.22 -18.05
CA ILE A 321 28.63 21.55 -19.34
C ILE A 321 27.33 21.29 -20.13
N PHE A 322 26.16 21.36 -19.49
CA PHE A 322 24.85 21.18 -20.14
C PHE A 322 23.98 22.43 -20.07
N ALA A 323 24.46 23.54 -20.63
CA ALA A 323 23.53 24.59 -21.07
C ALA A 323 22.74 24.07 -22.29
N PRO A 324 21.42 24.34 -22.40
CA PRO A 324 20.54 23.83 -23.45
C PRO A 324 20.76 24.54 -24.80
N GLY A 325 21.99 24.48 -25.33
CA GLY A 325 22.38 25.06 -26.61
C GLY A 325 23.57 24.40 -27.30
N SER A 326 24.17 23.34 -26.72
CA SER A 326 25.43 22.76 -27.23
C SER A 326 25.33 21.29 -27.69
N MET A 327 24.15 20.77 -28.00
CA MET A 327 24.07 19.50 -28.75
C MET A 327 24.00 19.81 -30.25
N ALA A 328 25.18 20.04 -30.83
CA ALA A 328 25.35 19.89 -32.27
C ALA A 328 25.13 18.42 -32.61
N SER A 329 24.17 18.18 -33.49
CA SER A 329 23.89 16.89 -34.10
C SER A 329 25.15 16.36 -34.80
N THR A 330 25.61 15.19 -34.37
CA THR A 330 26.40 14.32 -35.24
C THR A 330 25.67 12.98 -35.31
N ALA A 331 24.85 12.86 -36.35
CA ALA A 331 24.39 11.59 -36.87
C ALA A 331 25.56 10.89 -37.57
N PHE A 332 25.77 9.61 -37.27
CA PHE A 332 26.24 8.60 -38.21
C PHE A 332 25.55 7.28 -37.89
#